data_AF-A0A971WWF7-F1
#
_entry.id   AF-A0A971WWF7-F1
#
_cell.length_a   1.000
_cell.length_b   1.000
_cell.length_c   1.000
_cell.angle_alpha   90.00
_cell.angle_beta   90.00
_cell.angle_gamma   90.00
#
_symmetry.space_group_name_H-M   'P 1'
#
loop_
_entity.id
_entity.type
_entity.pdbx_description
1 polymer ?
#
loop_
_entity_poly.entity_id
_entity_poly.type
_entity_poly.pdbx_seq_one_letter_code
_entity_poly.pdbx_strand_id
1 'polypeptide(L)'
;MQPTTHFKRLAMAVCFGAISMGAQAQQDTLAKAVKDSMDYQPEIQAKLHAFNAATFDRREAFGGYLPSIDAIGAVGEAKRQHDGRPDGRGNTNNRDWFSRNYGEISLTQMLFDGFRVRNQVAKAEHTSRMRYYELLDEAENKSLEVTGAYLDVLRYREMVRLAQQNLDNHRRVQSQIEQRAERGVSNNADLLQINGRLALAESNLLTEIANLQTVSARFQRLVGRLPAEDMAEVAAGQFVAPDDIQVVLDEGYANNPSLHAAFENIDVSESALKEAKSHRYPTFEFGASHGAYKNNNGFDRRDISGSSRGQRYGDESIVEIRMKYNLYRGGSDRAAERAAFQRINQAEDLRDKACVDLRQTASIAHSDIGNLKIKQDALKSHRDGSIRVVSAYREQFDIGRRSLLDVLDSENEAFQAERAYAHGHYDLIAANARTLQSMGKLLNTLSVSAEKIPTLSDINADSRVEDARQYCANYGTANWDVNRYFNSDAPVQVMNLNSDTLFDTGSALIKAGSVPSLERFVDMVKSNGTLREIQIVGHTDSTGSMALNRKLSLDRAIAVRDFMIARGVSSAIISAQGVASTQPVASNNTAAGRAENRRVTLTVKRD
;
A
#
# COMPACT_ATOMS: atom_id res chain seq x y z
N MET A 1 13.29 -20.40 77.75
CA MET A 1 12.28 -19.77 78.64
C MET A 1 11.26 -19.06 77.77
N GLN A 2 10.08 -19.65 77.56
CA GLN A 2 8.87 -18.82 77.35
C GLN A 2 8.45 -18.24 78.71
N PRO A 3 7.73 -17.10 78.74
CA PRO A 3 6.30 -17.23 79.03
C PRO A 3 5.37 -16.11 78.46
N THR A 4 4.11 -16.53 78.19
CA THR A 4 2.80 -15.90 78.53
C THR A 4 2.47 -14.47 78.07
N THR A 5 1.56 -14.27 77.10
CA THR A 5 0.07 -14.10 77.20
C THR A 5 -0.44 -12.93 78.05
N HIS A 6 -1.18 -12.00 77.43
CA HIS A 6 -2.48 -11.51 77.96
C HIS A 6 -3.36 -10.83 76.90
N PHE A 7 -4.58 -11.34 76.79
CA PHE A 7 -5.76 -10.80 76.12
C PHE A 7 -6.25 -9.51 76.80
N LYS A 8 -6.70 -8.49 76.02
CA LYS A 8 -7.96 -7.75 76.29
C LYS A 8 -8.45 -6.94 75.08
N ARG A 9 -9.76 -7.08 74.85
CA ARG A 9 -10.65 -6.63 73.77
C ARG A 9 -10.65 -5.11 73.50
N LEU A 10 -10.82 -4.73 72.23
CA LEU A 10 -11.69 -3.61 71.84
C LEU A 10 -12.30 -3.88 70.46
N ALA A 11 -13.63 -3.77 70.38
CA ALA A 11 -14.43 -3.96 69.17
C ALA A 11 -14.30 -2.75 68.24
N MET A 12 -14.22 -2.97 66.92
CA MET A 12 -14.67 -1.97 65.95
C MET A 12 -14.94 -2.57 64.56
N ALA A 13 -16.21 -2.42 64.15
CA ALA A 13 -16.73 -2.31 62.78
C ALA A 13 -16.19 -3.25 61.69
N VAL A 14 -16.94 -4.32 61.43
CA VAL A 14 -16.98 -4.98 60.12
C VAL A 14 -17.70 -4.05 59.15
N CYS A 15 -16.95 -3.20 58.46
CA CYS A 15 -17.43 -2.57 57.23
C CYS A 15 -17.37 -3.61 56.12
N PHE A 16 -18.54 -4.18 55.78
CA PHE A 16 -18.78 -4.81 54.48
C PHE A 16 -18.71 -3.69 53.42
N GLY A 17 -17.49 -3.29 53.06
CA GLY A 17 -17.23 -2.53 51.87
C GLY A 17 -17.33 -3.46 50.68
N ALA A 18 -18.54 -3.64 50.15
CA ALA A 18 -18.73 -4.15 48.81
C ALA A 18 -18.09 -3.12 47.86
N ILE A 19 -16.79 -3.26 47.62
CA ILE A 19 -16.14 -2.64 46.47
C ILE A 19 -16.66 -3.44 45.27
N SER A 20 -17.81 -3.01 44.77
CA SER A 20 -18.18 -3.27 43.40
C SER A 20 -17.12 -2.60 42.53
N MET A 21 -16.06 -3.34 42.22
CA MET A 21 -15.26 -3.11 41.03
C MET A 21 -16.22 -3.33 39.85
N GLY A 22 -17.02 -2.32 39.55
CA GLY A 22 -17.51 -2.13 38.21
C GLY A 22 -16.27 -1.90 37.36
N ALA A 23 -15.72 -2.98 36.81
CA ALA A 23 -14.95 -2.85 35.60
C ALA A 23 -15.87 -2.11 34.63
N GLN A 24 -15.60 -0.83 34.38
CA GLN A 24 -16.14 -0.20 33.19
C GLN A 24 -15.68 -1.09 32.06
N ALA A 25 -16.62 -1.85 31.48
CA ALA A 25 -16.38 -2.62 30.27
C ALA A 25 -16.02 -1.60 29.20
N GLN A 26 -14.71 -1.35 29.07
CA GLN A 26 -14.21 -0.42 28.08
C GLN A 26 -14.29 -1.17 26.76
N GLN A 27 -15.34 -0.85 26.01
CA GLN A 27 -15.68 -1.40 24.72
C GLN A 27 -14.41 -1.60 23.88
N ASP A 28 -14.24 -2.79 23.31
CA ASP A 28 -13.02 -3.14 22.59
C ASP A 28 -12.99 -2.37 21.25
N THR A 29 -11.99 -1.51 21.06
CA THR A 29 -11.90 -0.64 19.88
C THR A 29 -10.87 -1.14 18.89
N LEU A 30 -11.05 -0.80 17.62
CA LEU A 30 -10.08 -1.13 16.56
C LEU A 30 -8.68 -0.62 16.88
N ALA A 31 -8.54 0.62 17.37
CA ALA A 31 -7.24 1.20 17.72
C ALA A 31 -6.53 0.39 18.82
N LYS A 32 -7.28 -0.12 19.80
CA LYS A 32 -6.75 -1.01 20.84
C LYS A 32 -6.32 -2.36 20.26
N ALA A 33 -7.13 -2.98 19.40
CA ALA A 33 -6.78 -4.24 18.75
C ALA A 33 -5.50 -4.12 17.89
N VAL A 34 -5.34 -3.00 17.18
CA VAL A 34 -4.11 -2.71 16.42
C VAL A 34 -2.92 -2.51 17.36
N LYS A 35 -3.08 -1.73 18.44
CA LYS A 35 -2.02 -1.56 19.45
C LYS A 35 -1.58 -2.89 20.07
N ASP A 36 -2.53 -3.73 20.50
CA ASP A 36 -2.27 -5.05 21.07
C ASP A 36 -1.49 -5.94 20.08
N SER A 37 -1.85 -5.89 18.79
CA SER A 37 -1.18 -6.66 17.74
C SER A 37 0.28 -6.26 17.53
N MET A 38 0.61 -4.98 17.66
CA MET A 38 1.99 -4.49 17.50
C MET A 38 2.93 -5.04 18.57
N ASP A 39 2.40 -5.21 19.77
CA ASP A 39 3.14 -5.76 20.89
C ASP A 39 3.26 -7.29 20.82
N TYR A 40 2.24 -7.95 20.27
CA TYR A 40 2.15 -9.40 20.24
C TYR A 40 2.83 -10.03 19.01
N GLN A 41 2.75 -9.39 17.84
CA GLN A 41 3.06 -10.05 16.58
C GLN A 41 4.58 -10.28 16.36
N PRO A 42 5.02 -11.54 16.16
CA PRO A 42 6.45 -11.85 15.99
C PRO A 42 7.11 -11.19 14.78
N GLU A 43 6.37 -10.95 13.69
CA GLU A 43 6.90 -10.32 12.47
C GLU A 43 7.33 -8.87 12.74
N ILE A 44 6.54 -8.11 13.50
CA ILE A 44 6.89 -6.74 13.93
C ILE A 44 8.09 -6.79 14.88
N GLN A 45 8.10 -7.73 15.84
CA GLN A 45 9.23 -7.89 16.77
C GLN A 45 10.53 -8.25 16.03
N ALA A 46 10.47 -9.11 15.00
CA ALA A 46 11.61 -9.45 14.17
C ALA A 46 12.17 -8.22 13.43
N LYS A 47 11.30 -7.38 12.86
CA LYS A 47 11.70 -6.11 12.24
C LYS A 47 12.28 -5.12 13.25
N LEU A 48 11.70 -5.03 14.45
CA LEU A 48 12.20 -4.19 15.53
C LEU A 48 13.61 -4.63 15.98
N HIS A 49 13.84 -5.93 16.15
CA HIS A 49 15.16 -6.46 16.46
C HIS A 49 16.16 -6.21 15.33
N ALA A 50 15.75 -6.33 14.06
CA ALA A 50 16.59 -6.00 12.92
C ALA A 50 16.97 -4.50 12.87
N PHE A 51 16.03 -3.61 13.19
CA PHE A 51 16.30 -2.18 13.34
C PHE A 51 17.28 -1.92 14.48
N ASN A 52 17.03 -2.47 15.67
CA ASN A 52 17.92 -2.32 16.83
C ASN A 52 19.33 -2.84 16.54
N ALA A 53 19.46 -4.00 15.88
CA ALA A 53 20.75 -4.50 15.42
C ALA A 53 21.45 -3.48 14.51
N ALA A 54 20.76 -2.94 13.51
CA ALA A 54 21.34 -1.93 12.61
C ALA A 54 21.77 -0.63 13.35
N THR A 55 21.07 -0.24 14.43
CA THR A 55 21.53 0.89 15.27
C THR A 55 22.83 0.59 16.02
N PHE A 56 23.02 -0.66 16.45
CA PHE A 56 24.27 -1.11 17.06
C PHE A 56 25.38 -1.26 16.01
N ASP A 57 25.08 -1.74 14.80
CA ASP A 57 26.02 -1.83 13.69
C ASP A 57 26.59 -0.45 13.32
N ARG A 58 25.77 0.62 13.41
CA ARG A 58 26.25 2.01 13.25
C ARG A 58 27.32 2.35 14.30
N ARG A 59 27.08 1.98 15.56
CA ARG A 59 28.03 2.22 16.65
C ARG A 59 29.28 1.35 16.51
N GLU A 60 29.13 0.12 16.04
CA GLU A 60 30.24 -0.78 15.71
C GLU A 60 31.12 -0.17 14.61
N ALA A 61 30.51 0.30 13.52
CA ALA A 61 31.23 0.97 12.44
C ALA A 61 31.97 2.23 12.93
N PHE A 62 31.34 3.01 13.84
CA PHE A 62 31.97 4.18 14.45
C PHE A 62 33.18 3.80 15.31
N GLY A 63 33.20 2.59 15.88
CA GLY A 63 34.36 2.05 16.59
C GLY A 63 35.64 2.04 15.76
N GLY A 64 35.55 1.99 14.42
CA GLY A 64 36.71 2.11 13.53
C GLY A 64 37.46 3.45 13.61
N TYR A 65 36.85 4.50 14.18
CA TYR A 65 37.51 5.77 14.46
C TYR A 65 38.28 5.79 15.77
N LEU A 66 37.96 4.86 16.67
CA LEU A 66 38.53 4.80 18.01
C LEU A 66 39.80 3.94 18.02
N PRO A 67 40.69 4.11 19.02
CA PRO A 67 41.88 3.28 19.13
C PRO A 67 41.48 1.86 19.55
N SER A 68 42.14 0.85 18.98
CA SER A 68 42.10 -0.52 19.50
C SER A 68 43.25 -0.73 20.48
N ILE A 69 43.00 -1.48 21.55
CA ILE A 69 44.02 -1.94 22.49
C ILE A 69 43.90 -3.46 22.57
N ASP A 70 44.95 -4.14 22.16
CA ASP A 70 45.00 -5.59 22.05
C ASP A 70 46.10 -6.14 22.95
N ALA A 71 45.80 -7.23 23.67
CA ALA A 71 46.79 -7.99 24.44
C ALA A 71 47.12 -9.27 23.69
N ILE A 72 48.37 -9.39 23.26
CA ILE A 72 48.88 -10.49 22.46
C ILE A 72 49.79 -11.34 23.33
N GLY A 73 49.54 -12.65 23.39
CA GLY A 73 50.40 -13.60 24.07
C GLY A 73 50.78 -14.73 23.13
N ALA A 74 52.06 -15.10 23.10
CA ALA A 74 52.51 -16.25 22.34
C ALA A 74 53.51 -17.09 23.13
N VAL A 75 53.47 -18.39 22.89
CA VAL A 75 54.39 -19.39 23.42
C VAL A 75 54.75 -20.31 22.28
N GLY A 76 56.04 -20.58 22.08
CA GLY A 76 56.50 -21.45 21.01
C GLY A 76 58.01 -21.61 20.98
N GLU A 77 58.50 -22.40 20.05
CA GLU A 77 59.93 -22.59 19.78
C GLU A 77 60.19 -22.17 18.33
N ALA A 78 61.29 -21.46 18.10
CA ALA A 78 61.69 -21.01 16.78
C ALA A 78 63.09 -21.49 16.47
N LYS A 79 63.32 -21.93 15.23
CA LYS A 79 64.64 -22.27 14.71
C LYS A 79 65.18 -21.12 13.87
N ARG A 80 66.38 -20.61 14.18
CA ARG A 80 67.08 -19.61 13.34
C ARG A 80 68.45 -20.14 12.93
N GLN A 81 68.67 -20.22 11.62
CA GLN A 81 69.94 -20.58 11.02
C GLN A 81 70.70 -19.30 10.66
N HIS A 82 71.92 -19.15 11.17
CA HIS A 82 72.78 -18.01 10.84
C HIS A 82 73.62 -18.33 9.59
N ASP A 83 73.93 -17.31 8.79
CA ASP A 83 75.02 -17.39 7.83
C ASP A 83 76.30 -17.63 8.63
N GLY A 84 77.04 -18.70 8.32
CA GLY A 84 78.11 -19.26 9.15
C GLY A 84 79.35 -18.39 9.33
N ARG A 85 79.22 -17.07 9.51
CA ARG A 85 80.28 -16.20 9.98
C ARG A 85 80.57 -16.56 11.43
N PRO A 86 81.79 -17.03 11.75
CA PRO A 86 82.20 -17.23 13.13
C PRO A 86 81.98 -15.93 13.89
N ASP A 87 81.45 -16.03 15.11
CA ASP A 87 81.16 -14.92 16.02
C ASP A 87 82.42 -14.21 16.53
N GLY A 88 83.42 -13.93 15.69
CA GLY A 88 84.74 -13.41 16.12
C GLY A 88 85.46 -14.28 17.16
N ARG A 89 84.88 -15.41 17.58
CA ARG A 89 85.33 -16.29 18.68
C ARG A 89 85.27 -17.77 18.32
N GLY A 90 85.03 -18.11 17.04
CA GLY A 90 85.21 -19.47 16.51
C GLY A 90 84.25 -20.53 17.06
N ASN A 91 83.12 -20.14 17.65
CA ASN A 91 82.19 -21.09 18.26
C ASN A 91 81.06 -21.47 17.29
N THR A 92 81.00 -22.75 16.90
CA THR A 92 79.96 -23.32 16.01
C THR A 92 78.78 -23.96 16.76
N ASN A 93 78.73 -23.88 18.10
CA ASN A 93 77.59 -24.37 18.88
C ASN A 93 76.43 -23.36 18.83
N ASN A 94 75.82 -23.25 17.65
CA ASN A 94 74.59 -22.49 17.44
C ASN A 94 73.45 -23.30 18.07
N ARG A 95 72.88 -22.85 19.21
CA ARG A 95 71.56 -23.33 19.62
C ARG A 95 70.58 -22.79 18.59
N ASP A 96 70.31 -23.60 17.56
CA ASP A 96 69.43 -23.20 16.47
C ASP A 96 68.01 -22.91 16.97
N TRP A 97 67.59 -23.58 18.06
CA TRP A 97 66.26 -23.46 18.65
C TRP A 97 66.25 -22.51 19.85
N PHE A 98 65.24 -21.63 19.91
CA PHE A 98 65.00 -20.73 21.03
C PHE A 98 63.51 -20.59 21.35
N SER A 99 63.19 -20.45 22.64
CA SER A 99 61.82 -20.27 23.12
C SER A 99 61.31 -18.88 22.79
N ARG A 100 60.25 -18.78 22.00
CA ARG A 100 59.55 -17.56 21.63
C ARG A 100 58.31 -17.37 22.50
N ASN A 101 58.56 -16.94 23.74
CA ASN A 101 57.51 -16.64 24.71
C ASN A 101 57.47 -15.13 24.94
N TYR A 102 56.38 -14.48 24.58
CA TYR A 102 56.20 -13.05 24.80
C TYR A 102 54.74 -12.70 25.11
N GLY A 103 54.57 -11.62 25.86
CA GLY A 103 53.30 -10.93 26.03
C GLY A 103 53.48 -9.48 25.60
N GLU A 104 52.56 -8.95 24.80
CA GLU A 104 52.60 -7.61 24.23
C GLU A 104 51.23 -6.95 24.41
N ILE A 105 51.24 -5.67 24.76
CA ILE A 105 50.07 -4.80 24.66
C ILE A 105 50.31 -3.87 23.49
N SER A 106 49.40 -3.84 22.52
CA SER A 106 49.47 -2.98 21.35
C SER A 106 48.26 -2.07 21.27
N LEU A 107 48.51 -0.77 21.14
CA LEU A 107 47.54 0.27 20.79
C LEU A 107 47.66 0.56 19.29
N THR A 108 46.55 0.49 18.57
CA THR A 108 46.48 0.88 17.15
C THR A 108 45.38 1.93 16.96
N GLN A 109 45.72 3.06 16.35
CA GLN A 109 44.77 4.12 16.02
C GLN A 109 44.82 4.42 14.53
N MET A 110 43.68 4.32 13.84
CA MET A 110 43.59 4.76 12.46
C MET A 110 43.78 6.29 12.40
N LEU A 111 44.68 6.76 11.51
CA LEU A 111 44.84 8.18 11.19
C LEU A 111 44.14 8.51 9.86
N PHE A 112 44.28 7.63 8.87
CA PHE A 112 43.61 7.74 7.59
C PHE A 112 43.51 6.36 6.93
N ASP A 113 42.38 6.03 6.32
CA ASP A 113 42.15 4.72 5.70
C ASP A 113 41.52 4.80 4.31
N GLY A 114 41.75 5.90 3.59
CA GLY A 114 41.08 6.13 2.32
C GLY A 114 39.60 6.44 2.45
N PHE A 115 39.18 6.96 3.61
CA PHE A 115 37.77 7.21 3.97
C PHE A 115 36.93 5.94 4.10
N ARG A 116 37.54 4.78 4.34
CA ARG A 116 36.82 3.50 4.46
C ARG A 116 35.87 3.51 5.65
N VAL A 117 36.35 3.79 6.87
CA VAL A 117 35.52 3.87 8.09
C VAL A 117 34.44 4.93 7.96
N ARG A 118 34.73 6.07 7.34
CA ARG A 118 33.72 7.12 7.06
C ARG A 118 32.55 6.59 6.24
N ASN A 119 32.84 5.89 5.15
CA ASN A 119 31.81 5.33 4.29
C ASN A 119 31.13 4.10 4.92
N GLN A 120 31.83 3.35 5.79
CA GLN A 120 31.22 2.27 6.59
C GLN A 120 30.19 2.82 7.58
N VAL A 121 30.50 3.92 8.28
CA VAL A 121 29.55 4.60 9.17
C VAL A 121 28.36 5.13 8.39
N ALA A 122 28.59 5.84 7.27
CA ALA A 122 27.51 6.33 6.42
C ALA A 122 26.61 5.19 5.91
N LYS A 123 27.21 4.08 5.45
CA LYS A 123 26.48 2.88 5.02
C LYS A 123 25.62 2.30 6.16
N ALA A 124 26.18 2.19 7.36
CA ALA A 124 25.45 1.69 8.53
C ALA A 124 24.32 2.64 8.96
N GLU A 125 24.51 3.95 8.85
CA GLU A 125 23.46 4.96 9.08
C GLU A 125 22.27 4.81 8.12
N HIS A 126 22.54 4.76 6.80
CA HIS A 126 21.48 4.53 5.81
C HIS A 126 20.84 3.15 5.97
N THR A 127 21.61 2.13 6.38
CA THR A 127 21.07 0.80 6.68
C THR A 127 20.10 0.86 7.86
N SER A 128 20.43 1.59 8.93
CA SER A 128 19.55 1.79 10.08
C SER A 128 18.25 2.50 9.70
N ARG A 129 18.31 3.54 8.86
CA ARG A 129 17.12 4.21 8.32
C ARG A 129 16.28 3.32 7.41
N MET A 130 16.91 2.54 6.53
CA MET A 130 16.21 1.55 5.71
C MET A 130 15.46 0.52 6.58
N ARG A 131 16.10 -0.02 7.61
CA ARG A 131 15.45 -0.95 8.56
C ARG A 131 14.32 -0.31 9.36
N TYR A 132 14.43 0.98 9.66
CA TYR A 132 13.35 1.74 10.28
C TYR A 132 12.11 1.81 9.37
N TYR A 133 12.29 2.18 8.10
CA TYR A 133 11.17 2.23 7.17
C TYR A 133 10.58 0.85 6.85
N GLU A 134 11.39 -0.21 6.82
CA GLU A 134 10.88 -1.59 6.73
C GLU A 134 10.04 -1.98 7.96
N LEU A 135 10.39 -1.51 9.16
CA LEU A 135 9.60 -1.73 10.37
C LEU A 135 8.25 -0.99 10.28
N LEU A 136 8.27 0.27 9.81
CA LEU A 136 7.04 1.03 9.60
C LEU A 136 6.14 0.41 8.54
N ASP A 137 6.70 -0.08 7.44
CA ASP A 137 5.96 -0.79 6.39
C ASP A 137 5.27 -2.04 6.95
N GLU A 138 5.99 -2.85 7.72
CA GLU A 138 5.42 -4.04 8.38
C GLU A 138 4.29 -3.64 9.36
N ALA A 139 4.47 -2.54 10.11
CA ALA A 139 3.45 -2.05 11.02
C ALA A 139 2.18 -1.57 10.28
N GLU A 140 2.32 -0.84 9.16
CA GLU A 140 1.20 -0.43 8.29
C GLU A 140 0.47 -1.65 7.71
N ASN A 141 1.22 -2.62 7.16
CA ASN A 141 0.67 -3.85 6.60
C ASN A 141 -0.08 -4.68 7.65
N LYS A 142 0.51 -4.86 8.84
CA LYS A 142 -0.15 -5.61 9.93
C LYS A 142 -1.39 -4.91 10.45
N SER A 143 -1.36 -3.58 10.50
CA SER A 143 -2.52 -2.78 10.93
C SER A 143 -3.69 -2.90 9.96
N LEU A 144 -3.42 -2.95 8.66
CA LEU A 144 -4.47 -3.27 7.67
C LEU A 144 -4.99 -4.69 7.84
N GLU A 145 -4.11 -5.68 8.07
CA GLU A 145 -4.52 -7.08 8.28
C GLU A 145 -5.43 -7.23 9.52
N VAL A 146 -5.06 -6.58 10.62
CA VAL A 146 -5.85 -6.54 11.86
C VAL A 146 -7.16 -5.79 11.66
N THR A 147 -7.15 -4.67 10.93
CA THR A 147 -8.37 -3.94 10.57
C THR A 147 -9.32 -4.83 9.78
N GLY A 148 -8.83 -5.56 8.78
CA GLY A 148 -9.62 -6.54 8.05
C GLY A 148 -10.19 -7.64 8.95
N ALA A 149 -9.37 -8.23 9.84
CA ALA A 149 -9.84 -9.25 10.77
C ALA A 149 -10.87 -8.73 11.78
N TYR A 150 -10.73 -7.49 12.25
CA TYR A 150 -11.69 -6.83 13.14
C TYR A 150 -13.03 -6.61 12.43
N LEU A 151 -13.00 -6.08 11.21
CA LEU A 151 -14.20 -5.90 10.37
C LEU A 151 -14.85 -7.24 10.02
N ASP A 152 -14.06 -8.28 9.77
CA ASP A 152 -14.55 -9.63 9.51
C ASP A 152 -15.34 -10.19 10.70
N VAL A 153 -14.84 -10.01 11.93
CA VAL A 153 -15.57 -10.45 13.14
C VAL A 153 -16.90 -9.72 13.28
N LEU A 154 -16.91 -8.38 13.12
CA LEU A 154 -18.16 -7.61 13.14
C LEU A 154 -19.14 -8.06 12.05
N ARG A 155 -18.62 -8.27 10.83
CA ARG A 155 -19.39 -8.73 9.67
C ARG A 155 -20.03 -10.09 9.90
N TYR A 156 -19.28 -11.07 10.40
CA TYR A 156 -19.83 -12.42 10.61
C TYR A 156 -20.69 -12.54 11.86
N ARG A 157 -20.50 -11.67 12.87
CA ARG A 157 -21.50 -11.52 13.95
C ARG A 157 -22.83 -11.04 13.40
N GLU A 158 -22.79 -10.06 12.49
CA GLU A 158 -23.98 -9.59 11.80
C GLU A 158 -24.60 -10.68 10.91
N MET A 159 -23.79 -11.49 10.20
CA MET A 159 -24.30 -12.62 9.40
C MET A 159 -25.01 -13.66 10.27
N VAL A 160 -24.44 -14.01 11.43
CA VAL A 160 -25.08 -14.92 12.39
C VAL A 160 -26.38 -14.31 12.92
N ARG A 161 -26.40 -13.01 13.24
CA ARG A 161 -27.61 -12.30 13.68
C ARG A 161 -28.73 -12.36 12.62
N LEU A 162 -28.40 -12.08 11.36
CA LEU A 162 -29.35 -12.16 10.24
C LEU A 162 -29.83 -13.59 10.02
N ALA A 163 -28.93 -14.59 10.06
CA ALA A 163 -29.30 -16.00 9.90
C ALA A 163 -30.20 -16.50 11.03
N GLN A 164 -29.94 -16.07 12.27
CA GLN A 164 -30.78 -16.38 13.42
C GLN A 164 -32.19 -15.77 13.26
N GLN A 165 -32.28 -14.51 12.83
CA GLN A 165 -33.57 -13.86 12.55
C GLN A 165 -34.33 -14.56 11.43
N ASN A 166 -33.64 -15.01 10.38
CA ASN A 166 -34.26 -15.76 9.30
C ASN A 166 -34.78 -17.12 9.78
N LEU A 167 -34.01 -17.83 10.61
CA LEU A 167 -34.43 -19.08 11.23
C LEU A 167 -35.67 -18.90 12.12
N ASP A 168 -35.67 -17.87 12.98
CA ASP A 168 -36.78 -17.57 13.87
C ASP A 168 -38.05 -17.16 13.08
N ASN A 169 -37.88 -16.46 11.95
CA ASN A 169 -38.97 -16.17 11.03
C ASN A 169 -39.57 -17.46 10.45
N HIS A 170 -38.75 -18.40 9.97
CA HIS A 170 -39.24 -19.67 9.42
C HIS A 170 -39.92 -20.55 10.48
N ARG A 171 -39.41 -20.57 11.72
CA ARG A 171 -40.08 -21.25 12.86
C ARG A 171 -41.45 -20.68 13.14
N ARG A 172 -41.58 -19.35 13.11
CA ARG A 172 -42.88 -18.68 13.28
C ARG A 172 -43.84 -19.04 12.15
N VAL A 173 -43.40 -19.03 10.89
CA VAL A 173 -44.23 -19.41 9.75
C VAL A 173 -44.64 -20.88 9.83
N GLN A 174 -43.73 -21.78 10.21
CA GLN A 174 -44.03 -23.20 10.44
C GLN A 174 -45.16 -23.37 11.45
N SER A 175 -45.05 -22.72 12.62
CA SER A 175 -46.11 -22.79 13.64
C SER A 175 -47.47 -22.29 13.14
N GLN A 176 -47.49 -21.25 12.29
CA GLN A 176 -48.73 -20.79 11.67
C GLN A 176 -49.30 -21.81 10.67
N ILE A 177 -48.45 -22.47 9.86
CA ILE A 177 -48.89 -23.51 8.92
C ILE A 177 -49.41 -24.73 9.64
N GLU A 178 -48.75 -25.18 10.71
CA GLU A 178 -49.20 -26.28 11.56
C GLU A 178 -50.60 -26.02 12.12
N GLN A 179 -50.83 -24.83 12.70
CA GLN A 179 -52.15 -24.43 13.20
C GLN A 179 -53.22 -24.38 12.09
N ARG A 180 -52.85 -23.97 10.87
CA ARG A 180 -53.78 -23.97 9.73
C ARG A 180 -54.08 -25.39 9.24
N ALA A 181 -53.08 -26.28 9.25
CA ALA A 181 -53.24 -27.67 8.87
C ALA A 181 -54.11 -28.44 9.88
N GLU A 182 -53.94 -28.20 11.19
CA GLU A 182 -54.78 -28.76 12.25
C GLU A 182 -56.26 -28.38 12.09
N ARG A 183 -56.53 -27.16 11.58
CA ARG A 183 -57.88 -26.67 11.28
C ARG A 183 -58.40 -27.12 9.91
N GLY A 184 -57.65 -27.93 9.18
CA GLY A 184 -58.00 -28.41 7.83
C GLY A 184 -57.96 -27.34 6.74
N VAL A 185 -57.27 -26.22 6.98
CA VAL A 185 -57.19 -25.05 6.08
C VAL A 185 -55.91 -25.06 5.22
N SER A 186 -54.90 -25.87 5.57
CA SER A 186 -53.64 -26.00 4.84
C SER A 186 -53.36 -27.43 4.40
N ASN A 187 -52.59 -27.59 3.32
CA ASN A 187 -52.31 -28.86 2.69
C ASN A 187 -51.00 -29.48 3.22
N ASN A 188 -50.87 -30.81 3.18
CA ASN A 188 -49.64 -31.50 3.59
C ASN A 188 -48.39 -31.05 2.79
N ALA A 189 -48.57 -30.58 1.56
CA ALA A 189 -47.49 -30.01 0.75
C ALA A 189 -46.89 -28.74 1.37
N ASP A 190 -47.71 -27.87 1.97
CA ASP A 190 -47.25 -26.63 2.62
C ASP A 190 -46.37 -26.95 3.84
N LEU A 191 -46.77 -27.97 4.62
CA LEU A 191 -46.01 -28.46 5.77
C LEU A 191 -44.64 -29.02 5.35
N LEU A 192 -44.60 -29.84 4.30
CA LEU A 192 -43.33 -30.38 3.79
C LEU A 192 -42.42 -29.26 3.26
N GLN A 193 -43.00 -28.26 2.58
CA GLN A 193 -42.27 -27.14 2.03
C GLN A 193 -41.64 -26.26 3.11
N ILE A 194 -42.41 -25.89 4.16
CA ILE A 194 -41.86 -25.08 5.26
C ILE A 194 -40.80 -25.84 6.06
N ASN A 195 -41.00 -27.15 6.28
CA ASN A 195 -40.01 -27.99 6.95
C ASN A 195 -38.68 -28.03 6.17
N GLY A 196 -38.75 -28.12 4.84
CA GLY A 196 -37.57 -28.03 3.97
C GLY A 196 -36.85 -26.69 4.05
N ARG A 197 -37.59 -25.57 4.06
CA ARG A 197 -37.02 -24.21 4.21
C ARG A 197 -36.41 -24.00 5.60
N LEU A 198 -37.06 -24.52 6.65
CA LEU A 198 -36.54 -24.47 8.01
C LEU A 198 -35.20 -25.20 8.13
N ALA A 199 -35.12 -26.44 7.62
CA ALA A 199 -33.87 -27.21 7.63
C ALA A 199 -32.73 -26.51 6.86
N LEU A 200 -33.05 -25.85 5.73
CA LEU A 200 -32.08 -25.03 5.01
C LEU A 200 -31.62 -23.82 5.83
N ALA A 201 -32.52 -23.15 6.55
CA ALA A 201 -32.18 -22.02 7.41
C ALA A 201 -31.29 -22.43 8.60
N GLU A 202 -31.54 -23.61 9.19
CA GLU A 202 -30.67 -24.18 10.23
C GLU A 202 -29.26 -24.46 9.69
N SER A 203 -29.16 -25.05 8.50
CA SER A 203 -27.88 -25.27 7.82
C SER A 203 -27.13 -23.96 7.54
N ASN A 204 -27.83 -22.92 7.09
CA ASN A 204 -27.26 -21.60 6.86
C ASN A 204 -26.73 -20.96 8.15
N LEU A 205 -27.47 -21.06 9.25
CA LEU A 205 -27.02 -20.57 10.55
C LEU A 205 -25.74 -21.28 11.02
N LEU A 206 -25.68 -22.61 10.90
CA LEU A 206 -24.48 -23.38 11.23
C LEU A 206 -23.28 -22.97 10.37
N THR A 207 -23.51 -22.68 9.09
CA THR A 207 -22.47 -22.18 8.18
C THR A 207 -21.93 -20.83 8.66
N GLU A 208 -22.80 -19.88 9.03
CA GLU A 208 -22.36 -18.57 9.51
C GLU A 208 -21.67 -18.64 10.88
N ILE A 209 -22.08 -19.56 11.76
CA ILE A 209 -21.38 -19.83 13.02
C ILE A 209 -19.96 -20.35 12.75
N ALA A 210 -19.79 -21.29 11.81
CA ALA A 210 -18.48 -21.80 11.43
C ALA A 210 -17.59 -20.71 10.81
N ASN A 211 -18.17 -19.82 9.98
CA ASN A 211 -17.46 -18.66 9.45
C ASN A 211 -17.02 -17.71 10.58
N LEU A 212 -17.91 -17.41 11.53
CA LEU A 212 -17.59 -16.57 12.69
C LEU A 212 -16.45 -17.16 13.53
N GLN A 213 -16.44 -18.48 13.74
CA GLN A 213 -15.35 -19.18 14.43
C GLN A 213 -14.03 -19.03 13.67
N THR A 214 -14.07 -19.17 12.33
CA THR A 214 -12.88 -19.02 11.46
C THR A 214 -12.28 -17.62 11.55
N VAL A 215 -13.10 -16.57 11.42
CA VAL A 215 -12.61 -15.19 11.50
C VAL A 215 -12.19 -14.81 12.93
N SER A 216 -12.83 -15.38 13.95
CA SER A 216 -12.42 -15.19 15.36
C SER A 216 -11.06 -15.80 15.63
N ALA A 217 -10.76 -16.98 15.07
CA ALA A 217 -9.45 -17.60 15.15
C ALA A 217 -8.37 -16.78 14.42
N ARG A 218 -8.71 -16.21 13.24
CA ARG A 218 -7.82 -15.27 12.53
C ARG A 218 -7.52 -14.02 13.37
N PHE A 219 -8.54 -13.43 13.99
CA PHE A 219 -8.38 -12.30 14.90
C PHE A 219 -7.46 -12.67 16.08
N GLN A 220 -7.71 -13.82 16.72
CA GLN A 220 -6.87 -14.29 17.83
C GLN A 220 -5.42 -14.50 17.42
N ARG A 221 -5.16 -15.03 16.21
CA ARG A 221 -3.80 -15.19 15.69
C ARG A 221 -3.07 -13.84 15.58
N LEU A 222 -3.77 -12.77 15.22
CA LEU A 222 -3.17 -11.45 14.97
C LEU A 222 -3.05 -10.60 16.24
N VAL A 223 -4.05 -10.65 17.12
CA VAL A 223 -4.14 -9.79 18.31
C VAL A 223 -3.68 -10.50 19.58
N GLY A 224 -3.60 -11.83 19.57
CA GLY A 224 -3.16 -12.65 20.71
C GLY A 224 -4.25 -12.96 21.75
N ARG A 225 -5.49 -12.49 21.52
CA ARG A 225 -6.66 -12.74 22.38
C ARG A 225 -7.92 -12.95 21.54
N LEU A 226 -8.91 -13.61 22.12
CA LEU A 226 -10.23 -13.74 21.49
C LEU A 226 -10.90 -12.36 21.32
N PRO A 227 -11.73 -12.18 20.28
CA PRO A 227 -12.49 -10.96 20.10
C PRO A 227 -13.49 -10.77 21.25
N ALA A 228 -13.51 -9.58 21.86
CA ALA A 228 -14.45 -9.27 22.94
C ALA A 228 -15.90 -9.35 22.43
N GLU A 229 -16.87 -9.71 23.28
CA GLU A 229 -18.28 -9.75 22.87
C GLU A 229 -18.80 -8.36 22.47
N ASP A 230 -18.34 -7.31 23.15
CA ASP A 230 -18.71 -5.90 22.96
C ASP A 230 -17.67 -5.11 22.14
N MET A 231 -17.49 -5.48 20.88
CA MET A 231 -16.63 -4.71 19.97
C MET A 231 -17.32 -3.43 19.52
N ALA A 232 -16.56 -2.33 19.44
CA ALA A 232 -17.05 -1.08 18.89
C ALA A 232 -17.20 -1.16 17.37
N GLU A 233 -18.33 -0.67 16.85
CA GLU A 233 -18.49 -0.50 15.40
C GLU A 233 -17.49 0.52 14.87
N VAL A 234 -17.01 0.29 13.66
CA VAL A 234 -16.14 1.24 12.96
C VAL A 234 -17.02 2.25 12.25
N ALA A 235 -16.94 3.51 12.67
CA ALA A 235 -17.75 4.57 12.07
C ALA A 235 -17.38 4.75 10.59
N ALA A 236 -18.38 4.91 9.72
CA ALA A 236 -18.18 5.06 8.27
C ALA A 236 -17.29 6.26 7.88
N GLY A 237 -17.14 7.27 8.76
CA GLY A 237 -16.26 8.43 8.58
C GLY A 237 -14.90 8.33 9.28
N GLN A 238 -14.58 7.20 9.92
CA GLN A 238 -13.30 7.02 10.59
C GLN A 238 -12.15 6.89 9.58
N PHE A 239 -12.43 6.31 8.41
CA PHE A 239 -11.49 6.23 7.30
C PHE A 239 -12.05 7.00 6.11
N VAL A 240 -11.37 8.08 5.72
CA VAL A 240 -11.75 8.89 4.57
C VAL A 240 -10.54 8.99 3.66
N ALA A 241 -10.61 8.29 2.52
CA ALA A 241 -9.64 8.48 1.46
C ALA A 241 -10.00 9.72 0.63
N PRO A 242 -9.01 10.45 0.08
CA PRO A 242 -9.25 11.51 -0.89
C PRO A 242 -10.00 11.01 -2.13
N ASP A 243 -10.91 11.83 -2.67
CA ASP A 243 -11.67 11.48 -3.88
C ASP A 243 -10.80 11.52 -5.15
N ASP A 244 -9.76 12.36 -5.19
CA ASP A 244 -8.84 12.45 -6.32
C ASP A 244 -7.67 11.46 -6.20
N ILE A 245 -7.52 10.61 -7.21
CA ILE A 245 -6.43 9.64 -7.31
C ILE A 245 -5.04 10.30 -7.32
N GLN A 246 -4.90 11.51 -7.89
CA GLN A 246 -3.60 12.19 -7.90
C GLN A 246 -3.16 12.53 -6.49
N VAL A 247 -4.08 12.96 -5.63
CA VAL A 247 -3.79 13.22 -4.21
C VAL A 247 -3.36 11.94 -3.51
N VAL A 248 -4.03 10.82 -3.76
CA VAL A 248 -3.65 9.51 -3.20
C VAL A 248 -2.24 9.10 -3.63
N LEU A 249 -1.91 9.26 -4.91
CA LEU A 249 -0.58 8.90 -5.45
C LEU A 249 0.52 9.85 -4.94
N ASP A 250 0.28 11.16 -4.94
CA ASP A 250 1.23 12.16 -4.44
C ASP A 250 1.53 11.96 -2.96
N GLU A 251 0.49 11.70 -2.15
CA GLU A 251 0.66 11.40 -0.74
C GLU A 251 1.32 10.04 -0.52
N GLY A 252 1.00 9.04 -1.34
CA GLY A 252 1.67 7.73 -1.32
C GLY A 252 3.16 7.85 -1.63
N TYR A 253 3.55 8.56 -2.69
CA TYR A 253 4.97 8.75 -3.00
C TYR A 253 5.71 9.55 -1.92
N ALA A 254 5.03 10.46 -1.23
CA ALA A 254 5.64 11.24 -0.16
C ALA A 254 5.80 10.48 1.16
N ASN A 255 4.87 9.57 1.50
CA ASN A 255 4.77 9.02 2.86
C ASN A 255 4.92 7.49 2.93
N ASN A 256 4.82 6.76 1.81
CA ASN A 256 4.82 5.30 1.86
C ASN A 256 6.17 4.75 2.39
N PRO A 257 6.18 3.97 3.49
CA PRO A 257 7.42 3.50 4.09
C PRO A 257 8.24 2.55 3.20
N SER A 258 7.59 1.68 2.42
CA SER A 258 8.31 0.75 1.52
C SER A 258 9.15 1.50 0.47
N LEU A 259 8.66 2.65 0.01
CA LEU A 259 9.36 3.49 -0.97
C LEU A 259 10.55 4.20 -0.31
N HIS A 260 10.38 4.75 0.89
CA HIS A 260 11.48 5.33 1.67
C HIS A 260 12.59 4.31 1.98
N ALA A 261 12.23 3.07 2.30
CA ALA A 261 13.20 1.99 2.47
C ALA A 261 14.00 1.71 1.18
N ALA A 262 13.35 1.78 0.02
CA ALA A 262 14.02 1.59 -1.27
C ALA A 262 15.00 2.72 -1.60
N PHE A 263 14.65 3.98 -1.30
CA PHE A 263 15.57 5.13 -1.44
C PHE A 263 16.78 5.00 -0.51
N GLU A 264 16.58 4.70 0.77
CA GLU A 264 17.71 4.48 1.70
C GLU A 264 18.62 3.32 1.24
N ASN A 265 18.07 2.29 0.58
CA ASN A 265 18.87 1.20 0.02
C ASN A 265 19.78 1.64 -1.15
N ILE A 266 19.39 2.67 -1.92
CA ILE A 266 20.27 3.29 -2.92
C ILE A 266 21.45 3.96 -2.21
N ASP A 267 21.19 4.74 -1.16
CA ASP A 267 22.25 5.40 -0.39
C ASP A 267 23.19 4.41 0.32
N VAL A 268 22.66 3.30 0.83
CA VAL A 268 23.46 2.17 1.33
C VAL A 268 24.40 1.66 0.24
N SER A 269 23.88 1.46 -0.97
CA SER A 269 24.64 0.95 -2.12
C SER A 269 25.69 1.96 -2.60
N GLU A 270 25.37 3.25 -2.61
CA GLU A 270 26.34 4.32 -2.90
C GLU A 270 27.47 4.37 -1.88
N SER A 271 27.13 4.30 -0.60
CA SER A 271 28.10 4.30 0.49
C SER A 271 29.01 3.08 0.41
N ALA A 272 28.47 1.91 0.02
CA ALA A 272 29.25 0.71 -0.25
C ALA A 272 30.20 0.87 -1.46
N LEU A 273 29.79 1.58 -2.52
CA LEU A 273 30.69 1.91 -3.63
C LEU A 273 31.83 2.86 -3.17
N LYS A 274 31.51 3.88 -2.37
CA LYS A 274 32.50 4.82 -1.81
C LYS A 274 33.48 4.08 -0.87
N GLU A 275 32.98 3.13 -0.08
CA GLU A 275 33.81 2.20 0.71
C GLU A 275 34.72 1.35 -0.18
N ALA A 276 34.21 0.75 -1.26
CA ALA A 276 35.03 -0.04 -2.18
C ALA A 276 36.15 0.78 -2.84
N LYS A 277 35.89 2.06 -3.13
CA LYS A 277 36.88 3.01 -3.66
C LYS A 277 37.98 3.38 -2.67
N SER A 278 37.81 3.15 -1.38
CA SER A 278 38.84 3.43 -0.35
C SER A 278 40.15 2.69 -0.61
N HIS A 279 40.08 1.50 -1.23
CA HIS A 279 41.25 0.70 -1.61
C HIS A 279 42.20 1.39 -2.59
N ARG A 280 41.78 2.49 -3.23
CA ARG A 280 42.62 3.31 -4.11
C ARG A 280 43.59 4.21 -3.35
N TYR A 281 43.45 4.32 -2.03
CA TYR A 281 44.25 5.20 -1.19
C TYR A 281 45.14 4.41 -0.22
N PRO A 282 46.29 4.96 0.19
CA PRO A 282 47.07 4.39 1.29
C PRO A 282 46.32 4.51 2.61
N THR A 283 46.62 3.61 3.53
CA THR A 283 46.20 3.72 4.93
C THR A 283 47.38 4.15 5.80
N PHE A 284 47.11 5.01 6.77
CA PHE A 284 48.03 5.47 7.80
C PHE A 284 47.45 5.12 9.17
N GLU A 285 48.23 4.42 9.97
CA GLU A 285 47.88 4.04 11.35
C GLU A 285 49.00 4.48 12.30
N PHE A 286 48.62 4.99 13.45
CA PHE A 286 49.51 5.16 14.60
C PHE A 286 49.53 3.85 15.37
N GLY A 287 50.72 3.27 15.55
CA GLY A 287 50.95 2.07 16.33
C GLY A 287 51.86 2.36 17.51
N ALA A 288 51.45 1.93 18.70
CA ALA A 288 52.30 1.89 19.87
C ALA A 288 52.19 0.50 20.49
N SER A 289 53.30 -0.17 20.77
CA SER A 289 53.28 -1.43 21.49
C SER A 289 54.37 -1.52 22.54
N HIS A 290 54.07 -2.29 23.58
CA HIS A 290 55.00 -2.59 24.65
C HIS A 290 54.86 -4.05 25.02
N GLY A 291 55.95 -4.81 24.96
CA GLY A 291 55.93 -6.23 25.23
C GLY A 291 57.11 -6.70 26.06
N ALA A 292 56.87 -7.74 26.84
CA ALA A 292 57.89 -8.48 27.58
C ALA A 292 58.12 -9.84 26.90
N TYR A 293 59.38 -10.16 26.62
CA TYR A 293 59.78 -11.39 25.94
C TYR A 293 60.89 -12.11 26.70
N LYS A 294 60.87 -13.45 26.65
CA LYS A 294 61.94 -14.25 27.27
C LYS A 294 63.18 -14.34 26.37
N ASN A 295 62.98 -14.53 25.07
CA ASN A 295 64.03 -14.53 24.03
C ASN A 295 63.40 -14.33 22.64
N ASN A 296 63.60 -13.19 22.00
CA ASN A 296 62.94 -12.86 20.71
C ASN A 296 63.88 -12.94 19.48
N ASN A 297 65.19 -13.10 19.68
CA ASN A 297 66.16 -12.98 18.58
C ASN A 297 67.29 -14.03 18.59
N GLY A 298 67.34 -14.94 19.57
CA GLY A 298 68.38 -15.97 19.67
C GLY A 298 69.75 -15.46 20.13
N PHE A 299 69.93 -14.14 20.27
CA PHE A 299 71.17 -13.49 20.74
C PHE A 299 71.08 -12.98 22.18
N ASP A 300 69.88 -13.00 22.74
CA ASP A 300 69.63 -12.56 24.10
C ASP A 300 70.21 -13.56 25.12
N ARG A 301 71.47 -13.32 25.52
CA ARG A 301 72.26 -14.16 26.45
C ARG A 301 71.90 -13.93 27.93
N ARG A 302 70.81 -13.21 28.25
CA ARG A 302 70.36 -12.97 29.63
C ARG A 302 69.92 -14.25 30.38
N ASP A 303 69.81 -15.36 29.65
CA ASP A 303 69.60 -16.73 30.12
C ASP A 303 70.92 -17.51 30.40
N ILE A 304 72.09 -16.90 30.16
CA ILE A 304 73.40 -17.50 30.50
C ILE A 304 73.80 -17.17 31.94
N SER A 305 73.87 -18.24 32.73
CA SER A 305 74.31 -18.34 34.12
C SER A 305 75.41 -17.35 34.54
N GLY A 306 75.15 -16.58 35.60
CA GLY A 306 76.22 -16.04 36.45
C GLY A 306 76.14 -14.55 36.81
N SER A 307 75.21 -13.76 36.26
CA SER A 307 75.00 -12.39 36.73
C SER A 307 73.78 -12.31 37.66
N SER A 308 74.03 -12.00 38.93
CA SER A 308 73.03 -11.89 40.01
C SER A 308 72.10 -10.67 39.87
N ARG A 309 71.59 -10.36 38.67
CA ARG A 309 70.58 -9.33 38.44
C ARG A 309 69.44 -9.84 37.56
N GLY A 310 68.68 -10.79 38.11
CA GLY A 310 67.20 -10.84 38.13
C GLY A 310 66.31 -10.63 36.89
N GLN A 311 66.80 -10.28 35.70
CA GLN A 311 65.93 -9.95 34.57
C GLN A 311 65.66 -11.19 33.71
N ARG A 312 64.58 -11.92 34.07
CA ARG A 312 64.10 -13.14 33.37
C ARG A 312 63.34 -12.85 32.06
N TYR A 313 63.03 -11.60 31.80
CA TYR A 313 62.32 -11.11 30.61
C TYR A 313 62.97 -9.80 30.15
N GLY A 314 63.13 -9.64 28.84
CA GLY A 314 63.41 -8.36 28.21
C GLY A 314 62.12 -7.63 27.86
N ASP A 315 62.19 -6.31 27.74
CA ASP A 315 61.10 -5.46 27.30
C ASP A 315 61.46 -4.75 25.97
N GLU A 316 60.44 -4.48 25.17
CA GLU A 316 60.55 -3.73 23.92
C GLU A 316 59.33 -2.81 23.80
N SER A 317 59.59 -1.55 23.44
CA SER A 317 58.58 -0.53 23.22
C SER A 317 58.75 0.03 21.82
N ILE A 318 57.70 0.00 21.02
CA ILE A 318 57.69 0.49 19.63
C ILE A 318 56.63 1.58 19.54
N VAL A 319 56.98 2.71 18.93
CA VAL A 319 56.02 3.76 18.56
C VAL A 319 56.31 4.16 17.12
N GLU A 320 55.33 4.04 16.25
CA GLU A 320 55.51 4.23 14.83
C GLU A 320 54.23 4.68 14.12
N ILE A 321 54.40 5.31 12.96
CA ILE A 321 53.32 5.57 12.01
C ILE A 321 53.53 4.59 10.87
N ARG A 322 52.58 3.67 10.65
CA ARG A 322 52.66 2.68 9.58
C ARG A 322 51.84 3.14 8.39
N MET A 323 52.47 3.17 7.22
CA MET A 323 51.80 3.35 5.94
C MET A 323 51.64 1.97 5.28
N LYS A 324 50.42 1.62 4.89
CA LYS A 324 50.15 0.45 4.05
C LYS A 324 49.48 0.91 2.76
N TYR A 325 50.06 0.55 1.62
CA TYR A 325 49.46 0.82 0.32
C TYR A 325 49.60 -0.39 -0.58
N ASN A 326 48.48 -0.88 -1.09
CA ASN A 326 48.49 -2.02 -1.98
C ASN A 326 48.59 -1.55 -3.43
N LEU A 327 49.71 -1.85 -4.08
CA LEU A 327 49.95 -1.47 -5.47
C LEU A 327 49.20 -2.36 -6.47
N TYR A 328 48.93 -3.63 -6.12
CA TYR A 328 48.28 -4.59 -7.00
C TYR A 328 47.69 -5.79 -6.24
N ARG A 329 46.36 -5.97 -6.33
CA ARG A 329 45.64 -7.14 -5.79
C ARG A 329 45.05 -8.05 -6.87
N GLY A 330 45.78 -8.32 -7.95
CA GLY A 330 45.29 -9.22 -9.00
C GLY A 330 44.02 -8.71 -9.71
N GLY A 331 43.77 -7.39 -9.72
CA GLY A 331 42.57 -6.78 -10.30
C GLY A 331 41.29 -6.87 -9.45
N SER A 332 41.35 -7.47 -8.25
CA SER A 332 40.18 -7.64 -7.38
C SER A 332 39.50 -6.32 -6.96
N ASP A 333 40.27 -5.28 -6.64
CA ASP A 333 39.69 -3.97 -6.23
C ASP A 333 38.84 -3.34 -7.35
N ARG A 334 39.29 -3.46 -8.61
CA ARG A 334 38.54 -2.97 -9.78
C ARG A 334 37.27 -3.79 -10.02
N ALA A 335 37.32 -5.10 -9.81
CA ALA A 335 36.15 -5.97 -9.90
C ALA A 335 35.15 -5.67 -8.78
N ALA A 336 35.61 -5.44 -7.55
CA ALA A 336 34.79 -5.07 -6.40
C ALA A 336 34.07 -3.73 -6.62
N GLU A 337 34.75 -2.73 -7.16
CA GLU A 337 34.14 -1.44 -7.50
C GLU A 337 33.07 -1.58 -8.59
N ARG A 338 33.35 -2.35 -9.65
CA ARG A 338 32.36 -2.63 -10.71
C ARG A 338 31.14 -3.38 -10.16
N ALA A 339 31.36 -4.36 -9.28
CA ALA A 339 30.27 -5.09 -8.64
C ALA A 339 29.44 -4.17 -7.72
N ALA A 340 30.08 -3.27 -6.96
CA ALA A 340 29.38 -2.28 -6.15
C ALA A 340 28.55 -1.30 -7.00
N PHE A 341 29.07 -0.89 -8.16
CA PHE A 341 28.30 -0.08 -9.11
C PHE A 341 27.06 -0.80 -9.64
N GLN A 342 27.16 -2.10 -9.98
CA GLN A 342 25.98 -2.88 -10.41
C GLN A 342 24.94 -3.05 -9.30
N ARG A 343 25.35 -3.05 -8.02
CA ARG A 343 24.40 -3.06 -6.89
C ARG A 343 23.63 -1.75 -6.75
N ILE A 344 24.21 -0.62 -7.16
CA ILE A 344 23.46 0.65 -7.24
C ILE A 344 22.37 0.55 -8.30
N ASN A 345 22.70 0.11 -9.51
CA ASN A 345 21.69 -0.10 -10.57
C ASN A 345 20.58 -1.06 -10.10
N GLN A 346 20.94 -2.16 -9.41
CA GLN A 346 19.96 -3.07 -8.81
C GLN A 346 19.06 -2.37 -7.78
N ALA A 347 19.61 -1.49 -6.94
CA ALA A 347 18.83 -0.74 -5.96
C ALA A 347 17.89 0.28 -6.64
N GLU A 348 18.33 0.92 -7.71
CA GLU A 348 17.49 1.81 -8.55
C GLU A 348 16.33 1.02 -9.21
N ASP A 349 16.61 -0.15 -9.78
CA ASP A 349 15.57 -1.02 -10.36
C ASP A 349 14.53 -1.46 -9.31
N LEU A 350 14.97 -1.73 -8.07
CA LEU A 350 14.09 -2.07 -6.96
C LEU A 350 13.23 -0.90 -6.49
N ARG A 351 13.77 0.33 -6.49
CA ARG A 351 12.99 1.56 -6.27
C ARG A 351 11.93 1.73 -7.36
N ASP A 352 12.29 1.54 -8.63
CA ASP A 352 11.35 1.69 -9.75
C ASP A 352 10.23 0.65 -9.67
N LYS A 353 10.56 -0.59 -9.28
CA LYS A 353 9.56 -1.61 -8.95
C LYS A 353 8.63 -1.14 -7.82
N ALA A 354 9.17 -0.59 -6.73
CA ALA A 354 8.37 -0.08 -5.62
C ALA A 354 7.40 1.04 -6.06
N CYS A 355 7.85 1.98 -6.92
CA CYS A 355 6.96 3.00 -7.51
C CYS A 355 5.79 2.36 -8.29
N VAL A 356 6.06 1.35 -9.13
CA VAL A 356 5.04 0.70 -9.97
C VAL A 356 4.05 -0.11 -9.11
N ASP A 357 4.55 -0.88 -8.14
CA ASP A 357 3.75 -1.71 -7.25
C ASP A 357 2.84 -0.85 -6.35
N LEU A 358 3.38 0.26 -5.83
CA LEU A 358 2.62 1.24 -5.05
C LEU A 358 1.52 1.86 -5.89
N ARG A 359 1.84 2.37 -7.08
CA ARG A 359 0.86 2.96 -7.99
C ARG A 359 -0.26 1.98 -8.33
N GLN A 360 0.07 0.73 -8.64
CA GLN A 360 -0.93 -0.29 -8.94
C GLN A 360 -1.84 -0.53 -7.74
N THR A 361 -1.25 -0.75 -6.57
CA THR A 361 -2.00 -1.03 -5.33
C THR A 361 -2.91 0.14 -4.95
N ALA A 362 -2.40 1.37 -4.99
CA ALA A 362 -3.12 2.58 -4.66
C ALA A 362 -4.27 2.86 -5.65
N SER A 363 -4.01 2.73 -6.96
CA SER A 363 -5.05 2.92 -7.99
C SER A 363 -6.17 1.89 -7.88
N ILE A 364 -5.86 0.62 -7.59
CA ILE A 364 -6.88 -0.42 -7.35
C ILE A 364 -7.69 -0.09 -6.10
N ALA A 365 -7.01 0.16 -4.97
CA ALA A 365 -7.68 0.44 -3.71
C ALA A 365 -8.60 1.68 -3.79
N HIS A 366 -8.16 2.74 -4.48
CA HIS A 366 -8.96 3.94 -4.70
C HIS A 366 -10.16 3.68 -5.62
N SER A 367 -9.95 3.01 -6.76
CA SER A 367 -11.04 2.69 -7.69
C SER A 367 -12.11 1.79 -7.06
N ASP A 368 -11.71 0.85 -6.20
CA ASP A 368 -12.62 -0.01 -5.45
C ASP A 368 -13.60 0.80 -4.60
N ILE A 369 -13.18 1.94 -4.02
CA ILE A 369 -14.06 2.81 -3.23
C ILE A 369 -15.21 3.35 -4.11
N GLY A 370 -14.91 3.85 -5.30
CA GLY A 370 -15.93 4.33 -6.24
C GLY A 370 -16.91 3.22 -6.63
N ASN A 371 -16.37 2.03 -6.94
CA ASN A 371 -17.16 0.86 -7.32
C ASN A 371 -18.08 0.40 -6.19
N LEU A 372 -17.56 0.35 -4.96
CA LEU A 372 -18.29 -0.08 -3.78
C LEU A 372 -19.35 0.95 -3.36
N LYS A 373 -19.11 2.25 -3.52
CA LYS A 373 -20.13 3.30 -3.29
C LYS A 373 -21.35 3.07 -4.20
N ILE A 374 -21.14 2.95 -5.51
CA ILE A 374 -22.23 2.71 -6.49
C ILE A 374 -22.94 1.38 -6.19
N LYS A 375 -22.17 0.31 -5.92
CA LYS A 375 -22.72 -1.00 -5.56
C LYS A 375 -23.57 -0.94 -4.28
N GLN A 376 -23.13 -0.19 -3.27
CA GLN A 376 -23.82 -0.08 -1.99
C GLN A 376 -25.18 0.61 -2.14
N ASP A 377 -25.29 1.63 -2.99
CA ASP A 377 -26.56 2.31 -3.27
C ASP A 377 -27.57 1.39 -3.98
N ALA A 378 -27.08 0.58 -4.93
CA ALA A 378 -27.90 -0.43 -5.60
C ALA A 378 -28.37 -1.52 -4.63
N LEU A 379 -27.46 -2.04 -3.79
CA LEU A 379 -27.79 -3.04 -2.77
C LEU A 379 -28.76 -2.51 -1.72
N LYS A 380 -28.63 -1.23 -1.34
CA LYS A 380 -29.57 -0.57 -0.43
C LYS A 380 -30.98 -0.56 -1.00
N SER A 381 -31.11 -0.14 -2.25
CA SER A 381 -32.39 -0.06 -2.95
C SER A 381 -33.03 -1.45 -3.10
N HIS A 382 -32.22 -2.46 -3.42
CA HIS A 382 -32.66 -3.86 -3.51
C HIS A 382 -33.18 -4.37 -2.16
N ARG A 383 -32.40 -4.21 -1.09
CA ARG A 383 -32.80 -4.58 0.28
C ARG A 383 -34.11 -3.91 0.70
N ASP A 384 -34.20 -2.59 0.56
CA ASP A 384 -35.38 -1.83 0.99
C ASP A 384 -36.62 -2.21 0.17
N GLY A 385 -36.45 -2.53 -1.12
CA GLY A 385 -37.49 -3.12 -1.97
C GLY A 385 -37.94 -4.48 -1.45
N SER A 386 -37.02 -5.42 -1.26
CA SER A 386 -37.31 -6.80 -0.85
C SER A 386 -37.97 -6.88 0.54
N ILE A 387 -37.54 -6.07 1.51
CA ILE A 387 -38.18 -5.99 2.84
C ILE A 387 -39.64 -5.52 2.73
N ARG A 388 -39.92 -4.52 1.87
CA ARG A 388 -41.30 -4.04 1.65
C ARG A 388 -42.18 -5.10 1.00
N VAL A 389 -41.64 -5.89 0.07
CA VAL A 389 -42.35 -7.01 -0.55
C VAL A 389 -42.72 -8.07 0.49
N VAL A 390 -41.80 -8.43 1.38
CA VAL A 390 -42.07 -9.38 2.48
C VAL A 390 -43.22 -8.91 3.35
N SER A 391 -43.24 -7.64 3.76
CA SER A 391 -44.34 -7.08 4.56
C SER A 391 -45.68 -7.20 3.84
N ALA A 392 -45.74 -6.78 2.57
CA ALA A 392 -46.96 -6.82 1.77
C ALA A 392 -47.46 -8.25 1.51
N TYR A 393 -46.55 -9.20 1.26
CA TYR A 393 -46.90 -10.59 1.00
C TYR A 393 -47.36 -11.32 2.26
N ARG A 394 -46.76 -11.02 3.43
CA ARG A 394 -47.24 -11.54 4.72
C ARG A 394 -48.67 -11.10 5.01
N GLU A 395 -48.98 -9.80 4.85
CA GLU A 395 -50.35 -9.29 5.05
C GLU A 395 -51.36 -9.97 4.12
N GLN A 396 -51.00 -10.20 2.85
CA GLN A 396 -51.87 -10.89 1.90
C GLN A 396 -52.02 -12.39 2.19
N PHE A 397 -50.98 -13.02 2.73
CA PHE A 397 -51.00 -14.43 3.13
C PHE A 397 -51.91 -14.66 4.34
N ASP A 398 -51.89 -13.74 5.32
CA ASP A 398 -52.74 -13.78 6.51
C ASP A 398 -54.23 -13.73 6.16
N ILE A 399 -54.60 -13.01 5.10
CA ILE A 399 -55.97 -12.96 4.56
C ILE A 399 -56.25 -14.01 3.46
N GLY A 400 -55.31 -14.93 3.22
CA GLY A 400 -55.46 -16.04 2.28
C GLY A 400 -55.44 -15.66 0.79
N ARG A 401 -54.89 -14.49 0.43
CA ARG A 401 -54.80 -13.99 -0.96
C ARG A 401 -53.46 -14.25 -1.64
N ARG A 402 -52.46 -14.74 -0.92
CA ARG A 402 -51.11 -15.05 -1.43
C ARG A 402 -50.71 -16.46 -1.02
N SER A 403 -49.85 -17.12 -1.80
CA SER A 403 -49.37 -18.47 -1.47
C SER A 403 -48.26 -18.44 -0.42
N LEU A 404 -48.09 -19.55 0.31
CA LEU A 404 -46.95 -19.73 1.23
C LEU A 404 -45.61 -19.65 0.47
N LEU A 405 -45.54 -20.25 -0.72
CA LEU A 405 -44.34 -20.23 -1.56
C LEU A 405 -43.87 -18.80 -1.83
N ASP A 406 -44.78 -17.91 -2.21
CA ASP A 406 -44.45 -16.51 -2.47
C ASP A 406 -43.88 -15.79 -1.22
N VAL A 407 -44.44 -16.07 -0.05
CA VAL A 407 -43.94 -15.50 1.21
C VAL A 407 -42.53 -16.01 1.49
N LEU A 408 -42.32 -17.33 1.43
CA LEU A 408 -41.03 -17.94 1.70
C LEU A 408 -39.95 -17.52 0.70
N ASP A 409 -40.30 -17.37 -0.57
CA ASP A 409 -39.37 -16.91 -1.61
C ASP A 409 -39.03 -15.43 -1.39
N SER A 410 -40.01 -14.58 -1.05
CA SER A 410 -39.75 -13.18 -0.72
C SER A 410 -38.91 -13.02 0.55
N GLU A 411 -39.11 -13.86 1.58
CA GLU A 411 -38.31 -13.85 2.80
C GLU A 411 -36.85 -14.23 2.51
N ASN A 412 -36.63 -15.27 1.71
CA ASN A 412 -35.28 -15.64 1.29
C ASN A 412 -34.63 -14.51 0.46
N GLU A 413 -35.36 -13.87 -0.45
CA GLU A 413 -34.84 -12.74 -1.24
C GLU A 413 -34.44 -11.56 -0.34
N ALA A 414 -35.27 -11.20 0.64
CA ALA A 414 -34.96 -10.15 1.60
C ALA A 414 -33.72 -10.51 2.44
N PHE A 415 -33.61 -11.76 2.91
CA PHE A 415 -32.45 -12.25 3.65
C PHE A 415 -31.16 -12.18 2.81
N GLN A 416 -31.19 -12.60 1.54
CA GLN A 416 -30.02 -12.48 0.65
C GLN A 416 -29.67 -11.01 0.37
N ALA A 417 -30.67 -10.15 0.20
CA ALA A 417 -30.45 -8.72 -0.03
C ALA A 417 -29.85 -8.01 1.20
N GLU A 418 -30.32 -8.33 2.40
CA GLU A 418 -29.75 -7.83 3.67
C GLU A 418 -28.30 -8.27 3.85
N ARG A 419 -27.99 -9.55 3.63
CA ARG A 419 -26.62 -10.08 3.66
C ARG A 419 -25.71 -9.34 2.68
N ALA A 420 -26.15 -9.21 1.43
CA ALA A 420 -25.36 -8.56 0.39
C ALA A 420 -25.07 -7.08 0.74
N TYR A 421 -26.07 -6.35 1.25
CA TYR A 421 -25.89 -4.97 1.72
C TYR A 421 -24.90 -4.87 2.90
N ALA A 422 -25.02 -5.77 3.88
CA ALA A 422 -24.13 -5.79 5.03
C ALA A 422 -22.68 -6.11 4.61
N HIS A 423 -22.46 -7.09 3.72
CA HIS A 423 -21.13 -7.36 3.15
C HIS A 423 -20.55 -6.11 2.46
N GLY A 424 -21.33 -5.46 1.58
CA GLY A 424 -20.89 -4.26 0.87
C GLY A 424 -20.53 -3.09 1.80
N HIS A 425 -21.21 -2.97 2.94
CA HIS A 425 -20.88 -1.96 3.96
C HIS A 425 -19.47 -2.15 4.53
N TYR A 426 -19.14 -3.37 4.96
CA TYR A 426 -17.82 -3.68 5.51
C TYR A 426 -16.72 -3.64 4.43
N ASP A 427 -17.03 -4.06 3.20
CA ASP A 427 -16.10 -3.99 2.07
C ASP A 427 -15.69 -2.53 1.79
N LEU A 428 -16.62 -1.58 1.87
CA LEU A 428 -16.35 -0.15 1.68
C LEU A 428 -15.42 0.42 2.77
N ILE A 429 -15.63 0.03 4.03
CA ILE A 429 -14.75 0.45 5.15
C ILE A 429 -13.35 -0.13 4.94
N ALA A 430 -13.25 -1.40 4.57
CA ALA A 430 -11.97 -2.06 4.30
C ALA A 430 -11.22 -1.42 3.11
N ALA A 431 -11.94 -1.04 2.04
CA ALA A 431 -11.36 -0.36 0.89
C ALA A 431 -10.77 1.02 1.27
N ASN A 432 -11.47 1.82 2.09
CA ASN A 432 -10.94 3.08 2.61
C ASN A 432 -9.67 2.88 3.45
N ALA A 433 -9.67 1.89 4.36
CA ALA A 433 -8.49 1.57 5.16
C ALA A 433 -7.30 1.12 4.29
N ARG A 434 -7.55 0.32 3.24
CA ARG A 434 -6.52 -0.10 2.28
C ARG A 434 -5.91 1.07 1.51
N THR A 435 -6.73 2.02 1.08
CA THR A 435 -6.24 3.23 0.40
C THR A 435 -5.35 4.05 1.34
N LEU A 436 -5.77 4.27 2.59
CA LEU A 436 -4.95 4.96 3.60
C LEU A 436 -3.63 4.23 3.91
N GLN A 437 -3.63 2.89 3.93
CA GLN A 437 -2.39 2.11 4.11
C GLN A 437 -1.44 2.28 2.92
N SER A 438 -1.96 2.25 1.68
CA SER A 438 -1.13 2.52 0.49
C SER A 438 -0.48 3.90 0.55
N MET A 439 -1.15 4.87 1.16
CA MET A 439 -0.63 6.22 1.40
C MET A 439 0.36 6.31 2.58
N GLY A 440 0.57 5.24 3.36
CA GLY A 440 1.37 5.27 4.59
C GLY A 440 0.73 6.10 5.71
N LYS A 441 -0.61 6.19 5.77
CA LYS A 441 -1.35 7.03 6.71
C LYS A 441 -2.31 6.26 7.64
N LEU A 442 -2.44 4.94 7.50
CA LEU A 442 -3.42 4.18 8.27
C LEU A 442 -3.08 4.22 9.77
N LEU A 443 -1.80 4.04 10.13
CA LEU A 443 -1.35 4.09 11.53
C LEU A 443 -1.65 5.43 12.19
N ASN A 444 -1.30 6.51 11.49
CA ASN A 444 -1.55 7.87 11.95
C ASN A 444 -3.04 8.16 12.12
N THR A 445 -3.87 7.68 11.18
CA THR A 445 -5.34 7.85 11.23
C THR A 445 -5.96 7.13 12.43
N LEU A 446 -5.48 5.92 12.74
CA LEU A 446 -5.90 5.17 13.92
C LEU A 446 -5.45 5.82 15.24
N SER A 447 -4.62 6.88 15.17
CA SER A 447 -3.99 7.53 16.33
C SER A 447 -3.23 6.54 17.21
N VAL A 448 -2.76 5.43 16.61
CA VAL A 448 -1.95 4.44 17.29
C VAL A 448 -0.51 4.93 17.23
N SER A 449 -0.16 5.79 18.20
CA SER A 449 1.23 5.98 18.57
C SER A 449 1.65 4.71 19.31
N ALA A 450 2.26 3.79 18.58
CA ALA A 450 2.86 2.62 19.21
C ALA A 450 4.02 3.11 20.07
N GLU A 451 3.85 3.08 21.38
CA GLU A 451 4.85 3.51 22.37
C GLU A 451 6.21 2.81 22.20
N LYS A 452 6.23 1.66 21.49
CA LYS A 452 7.42 0.87 21.17
C LYS A 452 7.97 1.06 19.76
N ILE A 453 7.25 1.72 18.84
CA ILE A 453 7.81 2.01 17.51
C ILE A 453 8.66 3.28 17.66
N PRO A 454 9.97 3.20 17.39
CA PRO A 454 10.85 4.34 17.48
C PRO A 454 10.44 5.43 16.47
N THR A 455 10.99 6.62 16.64
CA THR A 455 10.82 7.76 15.74
C THR A 455 12.14 8.08 15.03
N LEU A 456 12.09 8.76 13.90
CA LEU A 456 13.30 9.24 13.20
C LEU A 456 14.18 10.15 14.09
N SER A 457 13.57 10.88 15.03
CA SER A 457 14.27 11.66 16.04
C SER A 457 15.14 10.80 16.97
N ASP A 458 14.75 9.56 17.24
CA ASP A 458 15.51 8.66 18.12
C ASP A 458 16.86 8.22 17.53
N ILE A 459 17.03 8.37 16.20
CA ILE A 459 18.29 8.07 15.50
C ILE A 459 19.08 9.30 15.07
N ASN A 460 18.70 10.52 15.50
CA ASN A 460 19.28 11.79 15.08
C ASN A 460 19.33 11.95 13.55
N ALA A 461 18.33 11.45 12.84
CA ALA A 461 18.22 11.60 11.40
C ALA A 461 17.15 12.65 11.05
N ASP A 462 17.50 13.60 10.18
CA ASP A 462 16.51 14.43 9.52
C ASP A 462 15.77 13.60 8.47
N SER A 463 14.45 13.81 8.34
CA SER A 463 13.68 13.24 7.24
C SER A 463 14.13 13.88 5.92
N ARG A 464 15.10 13.28 5.24
CA ARG A 464 15.35 13.59 3.84
C ARG A 464 14.24 12.94 3.02
N VAL A 465 13.18 13.70 2.79
CA VAL A 465 12.21 13.36 1.76
C VAL A 465 12.85 13.79 0.45
N GLU A 466 13.61 12.89 -0.19
CA GLU A 466 13.82 13.05 -1.63
C GLU A 466 12.43 13.09 -2.28
N ASP A 467 12.21 14.05 -3.18
CA ASP A 467 10.91 14.20 -3.83
C ASP A 467 10.68 13.02 -4.78
N ALA A 468 10.16 11.92 -4.23
CA ALA A 468 9.89 10.68 -4.94
C ALA A 468 8.98 10.90 -6.17
N ARG A 469 8.25 12.02 -6.23
CA ARG A 469 7.46 12.43 -7.39
C ARG A 469 8.32 12.54 -8.65
N GLN A 470 9.56 13.04 -8.53
CA GLN A 470 10.45 13.17 -9.69
C GLN A 470 10.73 11.81 -10.37
N TYR A 471 10.76 10.74 -9.58
CA TYR A 471 11.08 9.40 -10.04
C TYR A 471 9.82 8.60 -10.41
N CYS A 472 8.77 8.67 -9.59
CA CYS A 472 7.58 7.84 -9.75
C CYS A 472 6.47 8.46 -10.65
N ALA A 473 6.46 9.78 -10.90
CA ALA A 473 5.33 10.46 -11.58
C ALA A 473 5.31 10.33 -13.12
N ASN A 474 6.31 9.70 -13.74
CA ASN A 474 6.45 9.67 -15.20
C ASN A 474 5.44 8.76 -15.93
N TYR A 475 4.58 8.05 -15.20
CA TYR A 475 3.65 7.10 -15.79
C TYR A 475 2.20 7.58 -15.65
N GLY A 476 1.53 7.76 -16.79
CA GLY A 476 0.14 8.22 -16.84
C GLY A 476 -0.79 7.40 -15.94
N THR A 477 -1.75 8.09 -15.31
CA THR A 477 -2.80 7.47 -14.52
C THR A 477 -3.92 6.99 -15.41
N ALA A 478 -4.28 5.71 -15.30
CA ALA A 478 -5.47 5.20 -15.96
C ALA A 478 -6.70 5.71 -15.20
N ASN A 479 -7.58 6.46 -15.87
CA ASN A 479 -8.87 6.85 -15.29
C ASN A 479 -9.82 5.64 -15.33
N TRP A 480 -10.09 5.05 -14.16
CA TRP A 480 -11.00 3.91 -13.98
C TRP A 480 -12.38 4.34 -13.47
N ASP A 481 -12.85 5.52 -13.90
CA ASP A 481 -14.19 5.98 -13.58
C ASP A 481 -15.25 5.00 -14.11
N VAL A 482 -15.91 4.29 -13.20
CA VAL A 482 -16.94 3.31 -13.51
C VAL A 482 -18.23 3.96 -14.00
N ASN A 483 -18.44 5.25 -13.76
CA ASN A 483 -19.58 5.97 -14.33
C ASN A 483 -19.62 5.91 -15.85
N ARG A 484 -18.48 5.71 -16.53
CA ARG A 484 -18.43 5.52 -17.99
C ARG A 484 -19.24 4.32 -18.49
N TYR A 485 -19.47 3.31 -17.64
CA TYR A 485 -20.23 2.11 -18.00
C TYR A 485 -21.73 2.28 -17.73
N PHE A 486 -22.09 3.18 -16.82
CA PHE A 486 -23.48 3.48 -16.48
C PHE A 486 -24.02 4.66 -17.30
N ASN A 487 -23.15 5.55 -17.77
CA ASN A 487 -23.46 6.64 -18.68
C ASN A 487 -23.27 6.19 -20.13
N SER A 488 -24.18 5.37 -20.65
CA SER A 488 -24.13 4.92 -22.05
C SER A 488 -24.52 6.00 -23.07
N ASP A 489 -25.00 7.16 -22.63
CA ASP A 489 -25.43 8.24 -23.51
C ASP A 489 -24.56 9.48 -23.29
N ALA A 490 -23.45 9.57 -24.03
CA ALA A 490 -22.86 10.86 -24.33
C ALA A 490 -23.98 11.81 -24.83
N PRO A 491 -24.10 13.05 -24.32
CA PRO A 491 -25.14 13.96 -24.74
C PRO A 491 -25.04 14.21 -26.25
N VAL A 492 -25.98 13.65 -27.02
CA VAL A 492 -26.09 13.88 -28.47
C VAL A 492 -26.67 15.26 -28.67
N GLN A 493 -25.83 16.24 -29.03
CA GLN A 493 -26.28 17.58 -29.31
C GLN A 493 -26.59 17.72 -30.80
N VAL A 494 -27.86 17.95 -31.15
CA VAL A 494 -28.28 18.22 -32.53
C VAL A 494 -28.44 19.73 -32.73
N MET A 495 -27.75 20.27 -33.73
CA MET A 495 -27.76 21.69 -34.08
C MET A 495 -28.23 21.85 -35.53
N ASN A 496 -29.08 22.83 -35.80
CA ASN A 496 -29.59 23.11 -37.14
C ASN A 496 -29.05 24.44 -37.65
N LEU A 497 -28.44 24.43 -38.83
CA LEU A 497 -28.03 25.61 -39.57
C LEU A 497 -28.98 25.83 -40.74
N ASN A 498 -29.53 27.04 -40.87
CA ASN A 498 -30.40 27.37 -41.99
C ASN A 498 -29.59 27.46 -43.29
N SER A 499 -29.91 26.63 -44.28
CA SER A 499 -29.14 26.53 -45.53
C SER A 499 -29.25 27.81 -46.37
N ASP A 500 -30.33 28.59 -46.27
CA ASP A 500 -30.52 29.80 -47.08
C ASP A 500 -29.64 30.97 -46.60
N THR A 501 -29.28 30.93 -45.31
CA THR A 501 -28.33 31.87 -44.71
C THR A 501 -26.89 31.55 -45.10
N LEU A 502 -26.58 30.27 -45.31
CA LEU A 502 -25.24 29.79 -45.62
C LEU A 502 -24.93 29.80 -47.12
N PHE A 503 -25.92 29.50 -47.97
CA PHE A 503 -25.73 29.21 -49.39
C PHE A 503 -26.75 29.94 -50.26
N ASP A 504 -26.35 30.30 -51.49
CA ASP A 504 -27.30 30.76 -52.51
C ASP A 504 -28.08 29.59 -53.11
N THR A 505 -29.23 29.90 -53.72
CA THR A 505 -30.08 28.90 -54.39
C THR A 505 -29.27 28.11 -55.42
N GLY A 506 -29.32 26.77 -55.34
CA GLY A 506 -28.58 25.88 -56.25
C GLY A 506 -27.07 25.83 -56.04
N SER A 507 -26.53 26.55 -55.06
CA SER A 507 -25.10 26.59 -54.76
C SER A 507 -24.75 25.88 -53.45
N ALA A 508 -23.54 25.33 -53.38
CA ALA A 508 -22.88 24.84 -52.16
C ALA A 508 -21.72 25.74 -51.72
N LEU A 509 -21.51 26.88 -52.39
CA LEU A 509 -20.51 27.87 -51.98
C LEU A 509 -21.01 28.66 -50.76
N ILE A 510 -20.25 28.60 -49.66
CA ILE A 510 -20.56 29.36 -48.45
C ILE A 510 -20.45 30.86 -48.75
N LYS A 511 -21.51 31.63 -48.43
CA LYS A 511 -21.54 33.09 -48.61
C LYS A 511 -20.48 33.77 -47.76
N ALA A 512 -19.79 34.78 -48.30
CA ALA A 512 -18.81 35.55 -47.53
C ALA A 512 -19.40 36.17 -46.26
N GLY A 513 -20.66 36.64 -46.31
CA GLY A 513 -21.35 37.23 -45.17
C GLY A 513 -21.76 36.23 -44.07
N SER A 514 -21.75 34.92 -44.32
CA SER A 514 -22.11 33.90 -43.32
C SER A 514 -20.89 33.32 -42.59
N VAL A 515 -19.68 33.56 -43.10
CA VAL A 515 -18.40 33.10 -42.51
C VAL A 515 -18.27 33.50 -41.03
N PRO A 516 -18.48 34.75 -40.60
CA PRO A 516 -18.30 35.13 -39.19
C PRO A 516 -19.30 34.46 -38.23
N SER A 517 -20.48 34.08 -38.72
CA SER A 517 -21.48 33.34 -37.93
C SER A 517 -21.13 31.87 -37.85
N LEU A 518 -20.60 31.29 -38.93
CA LEU A 518 -20.14 29.90 -38.96
C LEU A 518 -18.86 29.72 -38.12
N GLU A 519 -17.93 30.67 -38.11
CA GLU A 519 -16.74 30.66 -37.24
C GLU A 519 -17.13 30.59 -35.76
N ARG A 520 -17.98 31.52 -35.29
CA ARG A 520 -18.49 31.52 -33.91
C ARG A 520 -19.16 30.19 -33.54
N PHE A 521 -19.86 29.60 -34.49
CA PHE A 521 -20.48 28.29 -34.30
C PHE A 521 -19.44 27.17 -34.16
N VAL A 522 -18.39 27.15 -34.99
CA VAL A 522 -17.29 26.18 -34.87
C VAL A 522 -16.55 26.35 -33.54
N ASP A 523 -16.30 27.59 -33.11
CA ASP A 523 -15.66 27.87 -31.83
C ASP A 523 -16.50 27.37 -30.65
N MET A 524 -17.82 27.56 -30.70
CA MET A 524 -18.75 27.00 -29.70
C MET A 524 -18.73 25.47 -29.70
N VAL A 525 -18.67 24.83 -30.86
CA VAL A 525 -18.58 23.37 -30.96
C VAL A 525 -17.26 22.87 -30.36
N LYS A 526 -16.15 23.61 -30.53
CA LYS A 526 -14.83 23.26 -29.98
C LYS A 526 -14.68 23.58 -28.49
N SER A 527 -15.34 24.61 -27.97
CA SER A 527 -15.18 25.05 -26.58
C SER A 527 -15.91 24.17 -25.56
N ASN A 528 -16.93 23.42 -26.00
CA ASN A 528 -17.81 22.66 -25.11
C ASN A 528 -17.34 21.21 -24.89
N GLY A 529 -16.09 20.99 -24.49
CA GLY A 529 -15.54 19.67 -24.14
C GLY A 529 -15.02 18.84 -25.33
N THR A 530 -14.51 17.64 -25.05
CA THR A 530 -13.84 16.77 -26.02
C THR A 530 -14.81 16.20 -27.05
N LEU A 531 -14.48 16.32 -28.33
CA LEU A 531 -15.30 15.87 -29.45
C LEU A 531 -14.96 14.41 -29.81
N ARG A 532 -15.98 13.55 -29.85
CA ARG A 532 -15.85 12.13 -30.21
C ARG A 532 -16.25 11.87 -31.66
N GLU A 533 -17.39 12.43 -32.08
CA GLU A 533 -17.95 12.24 -33.42
C GLU A 533 -18.82 13.44 -33.81
N ILE A 534 -18.72 13.89 -35.06
CA ILE A 534 -19.57 14.93 -35.66
C ILE A 534 -20.13 14.37 -36.97
N GLN A 535 -21.46 14.37 -37.09
CA GLN A 535 -22.14 14.02 -38.34
C GLN A 535 -22.86 15.25 -38.90
N ILE A 536 -22.53 15.61 -40.14
CA ILE A 536 -23.14 16.73 -40.87
C ILE A 536 -24.09 16.18 -41.92
N VAL A 537 -25.36 16.54 -41.85
CA VAL A 537 -26.39 16.07 -42.78
C VAL A 537 -27.01 17.27 -43.50
N GLY A 538 -26.86 17.32 -44.82
CA GLY A 538 -27.49 18.31 -45.68
C GLY A 538 -28.90 17.90 -46.08
N HIS A 539 -29.83 18.84 -46.05
CA HIS A 539 -31.23 18.66 -46.44
C HIS A 539 -31.64 19.70 -47.50
N THR A 540 -32.52 19.31 -48.41
CA THR A 540 -33.16 20.23 -49.37
C THR A 540 -34.67 20.19 -49.20
N ASP A 541 -35.37 21.16 -49.79
CA ASP A 541 -36.81 21.04 -50.02
C ASP A 541 -37.11 20.08 -51.20
N SER A 542 -38.40 19.90 -51.48
CA SER A 542 -38.88 19.07 -52.59
C SER A 542 -38.87 19.78 -53.96
N THR A 543 -38.27 20.97 -54.09
CA THR A 543 -38.20 21.71 -55.35
C THR A 543 -36.95 21.27 -56.13
N GLY A 544 -37.13 20.88 -57.39
CA GLY A 544 -36.05 20.32 -58.23
C GLY A 544 -36.07 18.78 -58.31
N SER A 545 -35.14 18.20 -59.08
CA SER A 545 -35.06 16.75 -59.22
C SER A 545 -34.36 16.11 -58.03
N MET A 546 -34.78 14.90 -57.64
CA MET A 546 -34.17 14.17 -56.51
C MET A 546 -32.66 13.95 -56.69
N ALA A 547 -32.21 13.69 -57.93
CA ALA A 547 -30.79 13.49 -58.22
C ALA A 547 -29.97 14.77 -58.00
N LEU A 548 -30.48 15.92 -58.44
CA LEU A 548 -29.84 17.22 -58.21
C LEU A 548 -29.84 17.57 -56.72
N ASN A 549 -30.96 17.33 -56.03
CA ASN A 549 -31.10 17.65 -54.61
C ASN A 549 -30.24 16.76 -53.70
N ARG A 550 -30.02 15.49 -54.05
CA ARG A 550 -29.08 14.60 -53.34
C ARG A 550 -27.66 15.09 -53.48
N LYS A 551 -27.25 15.48 -54.69
CA LYS A 551 -25.93 16.04 -54.94
C LYS A 551 -25.74 17.37 -54.18
N LEU A 552 -26.69 18.29 -54.32
CA LEU A 552 -26.64 19.60 -53.67
C LEU A 552 -26.59 19.52 -52.14
N SER A 553 -27.40 18.65 -51.52
CA SER A 553 -27.37 18.45 -50.07
C SER A 553 -26.03 17.87 -49.59
N LEU A 554 -25.46 16.92 -50.31
CA LEU A 554 -24.16 16.35 -49.99
C LEU A 554 -23.05 17.39 -50.14
N ASP A 555 -23.03 18.13 -51.25
CA ASP A 555 -22.03 19.16 -51.52
C ASP A 555 -22.07 20.27 -50.46
N ARG A 556 -23.26 20.65 -49.98
CA ARG A 556 -23.42 21.60 -48.86
C ARG A 556 -22.91 21.03 -47.53
N ALA A 557 -23.19 19.77 -47.23
CA ALA A 557 -22.67 19.12 -46.02
C ALA A 557 -21.14 19.01 -46.05
N ILE A 558 -20.56 18.71 -47.21
CA ILE A 558 -19.11 18.69 -47.44
C ILE A 558 -18.52 20.10 -47.27
N ALA A 559 -19.16 21.14 -47.81
CA ALA A 559 -18.68 22.50 -47.66
C ALA A 559 -18.58 22.92 -46.18
N VAL A 560 -19.59 22.59 -45.36
CA VAL A 560 -19.54 22.84 -43.90
C VAL A 560 -18.47 21.98 -43.23
N ARG A 561 -18.34 20.70 -43.58
CA ARG A 561 -17.29 19.81 -43.08
C ARG A 561 -15.90 20.37 -43.32
N ASP A 562 -15.60 20.74 -44.56
CA ASP A 562 -14.29 21.23 -44.97
C ASP A 562 -13.98 22.57 -44.31
N PHE A 563 -14.99 23.42 -44.13
CA PHE A 563 -14.88 24.64 -43.34
C PHE A 563 -14.50 24.36 -41.86
N MET A 564 -15.14 23.38 -41.22
CA MET A 564 -14.82 22.98 -39.85
C MET A 564 -13.41 22.40 -39.72
N ILE A 565 -12.98 21.59 -40.70
CA ILE A 565 -11.63 21.02 -40.75
C ILE A 565 -10.59 22.14 -40.88
N ALA A 566 -10.82 23.12 -41.76
CA ALA A 566 -9.96 24.28 -41.90
C ALA A 566 -9.83 25.13 -40.62
N ARG A 567 -10.76 24.98 -39.67
CA ARG A 567 -10.75 25.62 -38.35
C ARG A 567 -10.36 24.69 -37.21
N GLY A 568 -9.70 23.58 -37.54
CA GLY A 568 -9.00 22.73 -36.59
C GLY A 568 -9.84 21.62 -35.98
N VAL A 569 -11.00 21.28 -36.56
CA VAL A 569 -11.71 20.03 -36.24
C VAL A 569 -11.03 18.87 -36.99
N SER A 570 -10.71 17.78 -36.29
CA SER A 570 -10.03 16.64 -36.91
C SER A 570 -10.91 16.00 -37.99
N SER A 571 -10.32 15.68 -39.15
CA SER A 571 -11.01 14.96 -40.23
C SER A 571 -11.40 13.54 -39.84
N ALA A 572 -10.74 12.95 -38.83
CA ALA A 572 -10.99 11.59 -38.38
C ALA A 572 -12.33 11.42 -37.63
N ILE A 573 -12.89 12.51 -37.10
CA ILE A 573 -14.10 12.49 -36.26
C ILE A 573 -15.31 13.14 -36.93
N ILE A 574 -15.19 13.60 -38.18
CA ILE A 574 -16.23 14.37 -38.87
C ILE A 574 -16.67 13.66 -40.16
N SER A 575 -17.98 13.47 -40.32
CA SER A 575 -18.59 12.86 -41.50
C SER A 575 -19.64 13.77 -42.13
N ALA A 576 -19.87 13.63 -43.45
CA ALA A 576 -20.84 14.42 -44.20
C ALA A 576 -21.75 13.52 -45.04
N GLN A 577 -23.05 13.79 -45.03
CA GLN A 577 -24.06 13.07 -45.79
C GLN A 577 -25.09 14.04 -46.38
N GLY A 578 -25.61 13.73 -47.58
CA GLY A 578 -26.73 14.45 -48.19
C GLY A 578 -27.95 13.55 -48.31
N VAL A 579 -29.11 14.00 -47.82
CA VAL A 579 -30.36 13.22 -47.85
C VAL A 579 -31.45 13.82 -48.74
N ALA A 580 -31.18 14.94 -49.42
CA ALA A 580 -32.19 15.68 -50.19
C ALA A 580 -33.44 15.99 -49.33
N SER A 581 -34.63 15.80 -49.90
CA SER A 581 -35.92 16.08 -49.26
C SER A 581 -36.55 14.87 -48.57
N THR A 582 -35.80 13.80 -48.30
CA THR A 582 -36.35 12.54 -47.75
C THR A 582 -36.64 12.60 -46.26
N GLN A 583 -36.13 13.63 -45.56
CA GLN A 583 -36.31 13.86 -44.12
C GLN A 583 -36.82 15.28 -43.84
N PRO A 584 -38.07 15.62 -44.24
CA PRO A 584 -38.64 16.94 -44.00
C PRO A 584 -38.97 17.13 -42.52
N VAL A 585 -38.75 18.35 -42.00
CA VAL A 585 -39.17 18.78 -40.65
C VAL A 585 -40.43 19.64 -40.71
N ALA A 586 -40.77 20.16 -41.88
CA ALA A 586 -41.96 20.97 -42.12
C ALA A 586 -42.61 20.64 -43.47
N SER A 587 -43.81 21.17 -43.71
CA SER A 587 -44.55 20.91 -44.95
C SER A 587 -43.90 21.56 -46.16
N ASN A 588 -43.53 20.75 -47.16
CA ASN A 588 -42.99 21.23 -48.44
C ASN A 588 -44.02 21.97 -49.31
N ASN A 589 -45.31 21.95 -48.95
CA ASN A 589 -46.37 22.61 -49.70
C ASN A 589 -46.38 24.14 -49.47
N THR A 590 -45.75 24.62 -48.40
CA THR A 590 -45.68 26.05 -48.07
C THR A 590 -44.27 26.61 -48.29
N ALA A 591 -44.17 27.90 -48.65
CA ALA A 591 -42.87 28.54 -48.81
C ALA A 591 -42.05 28.56 -47.50
N ALA A 592 -42.72 28.77 -46.37
CA ALA A 592 -42.11 28.73 -45.04
C ALA A 592 -41.57 27.32 -44.70
N GLY A 593 -42.38 26.27 -44.87
CA GLY A 593 -41.92 24.90 -44.57
C GLY A 593 -40.83 24.40 -45.53
N ARG A 594 -40.80 24.86 -46.79
CA ARG A 594 -39.65 24.61 -47.68
C ARG A 594 -38.36 25.27 -47.15
N ALA A 595 -38.44 26.48 -46.61
CA ALA A 595 -37.27 27.16 -46.03
C ALA A 595 -36.72 26.41 -44.81
N GLU A 596 -37.58 25.87 -43.94
CA GLU A 596 -37.15 25.05 -42.79
C GLU A 596 -36.54 23.70 -43.22
N ASN A 597 -37.00 23.13 -44.34
CA ASN A 597 -36.44 21.90 -44.90
C ASN A 597 -35.07 22.11 -45.56
N ARG A 598 -34.77 23.32 -46.04
CA ARG A 598 -33.44 23.69 -46.53
C ARG A 598 -32.53 24.00 -45.34
N ARG A 599 -31.92 22.96 -44.77
CA ARG A 599 -31.04 23.07 -43.59
C ARG A 599 -29.83 22.15 -43.69
N VAL A 600 -28.84 22.44 -42.85
CA VAL A 600 -27.73 21.53 -42.55
C VAL A 600 -27.81 21.19 -41.07
N THR A 601 -27.96 19.92 -40.75
CA THR A 601 -28.03 19.40 -39.38
C THR A 601 -26.65 18.92 -38.96
N LEU A 602 -26.23 19.26 -37.75
CA LEU A 602 -25.01 18.74 -37.14
C LEU A 602 -25.36 17.96 -35.88
N THR A 603 -24.94 16.71 -35.83
CA THR A 603 -25.05 15.86 -34.64
C THR A 603 -23.67 15.73 -34.02
N VAL A 604 -23.49 16.22 -32.80
CA VAL A 604 -22.22 16.20 -32.08
C VAL A 604 -22.30 15.23 -30.90
N LYS A 605 -21.37 14.29 -30.84
CA LYS A 605 -21.15 13.40 -29.70
C LYS A 605 -19.85 13.78 -28.99
N ARG A 606 -19.88 13.78 -27.67
CA ARG A 606 -18.78 14.18 -26.79
C ARG A 606 -18.41 13.03 -25.86
N ASP A 607 -17.23 13.10 -25.27
CA ASP A 607 -16.82 12.15 -24.21
C ASP A 607 -17.43 12.50 -22.85
#